data_AF-O60828-F1
#
_entry.id   AF-O60828-F1
#
_cell.length_a   1.000
_cell.length_b   1.000
_cell.length_c   1.000
_cell.angle_alpha   90.00
_cell.angle_beta   90.00
_cell.angle_gamma   90.00
#
_symmetry.space_group_name_H-M   'P 1'
#
loop_
_entity.id
_entity.type
_entity.pdbx_description
1 polymer ?
#
loop_
_entity_poly.entity_id
_entity_poly.type
_entity_poly.pdbx_seq_one_letter_code
_entity_poly.pdbx_strand_id
1 'polypeptide(L)'
;MPLPVALQTRLAKRGILKHLEPEPEEEIIAEDYDDDPVDYEATRLEGLPPSWYKVFDPSCGLPYYWNADTDLVSWLSPHDPNSVVTKSAKKLRSSNADAEEKLDRSHDKSDRGHDKSDRSHEKLDRGHDKSDRGHDKSDRDRERGYDKVDRERERDRERDRDRGYDKADREEGKERRHHRREELAPYPKSKKAVSRKDEELDPMDPSSYSDAPRGTWSTGLPKRNEAKTGADTTAAGPLFQQRPYPSPGAVLRANAEASRTKQQD
;
A
#
# COMPACT_ATOMS: atom_id res chain seq x y z
N MET A 1 18.68 -40.31 -43.50
CA MET A 1 17.97 -39.71 -42.35
C MET A 1 18.99 -38.97 -41.51
N PRO A 2 18.94 -37.63 -41.42
CA PRO A 2 19.85 -36.86 -40.58
C PRO A 2 19.61 -37.17 -39.10
N LEU A 3 20.67 -37.14 -38.29
CA LEU A 3 20.58 -37.40 -36.85
C LEU A 3 19.87 -36.23 -36.15
N PRO A 4 18.97 -36.48 -35.18
CA PRO A 4 18.46 -35.43 -34.30
C PRO A 4 19.58 -34.65 -33.58
N VAL A 5 19.44 -33.33 -33.43
CA VAL A 5 20.44 -32.43 -32.81
C VAL A 5 20.87 -32.91 -31.42
N ALA A 6 19.92 -33.39 -30.61
CA ALA A 6 20.21 -33.94 -29.28
C ALA A 6 21.11 -35.19 -29.32
N LEU A 7 21.02 -36.01 -30.37
CA LEU A 7 21.92 -37.15 -30.54
C LEU A 7 23.28 -36.72 -31.10
N GLN A 8 23.32 -35.75 -32.01
CA GLN A 8 24.57 -35.21 -32.55
C GLN A 8 25.45 -34.63 -31.44
N THR A 9 24.88 -33.78 -30.57
CA THR A 9 25.59 -33.21 -29.41
C THR A 9 26.09 -34.28 -28.45
N ARG A 10 25.27 -35.29 -28.14
CA ARG A 10 25.67 -36.40 -27.25
C ARG A 10 26.78 -37.27 -27.86
N LEU A 11 26.74 -37.52 -29.17
CA LEU A 11 27.77 -38.28 -29.88
C LEU A 11 29.06 -37.47 -30.04
N ALA A 12 28.97 -36.16 -30.30
CA ALA A 12 30.11 -35.24 -30.33
C ALA A 12 30.79 -35.18 -28.96
N LYS A 13 30.01 -35.02 -27.89
CA LYS A 13 30.52 -35.05 -26.51
C LYS A 13 31.15 -36.40 -26.12
N ARG A 14 30.72 -37.50 -26.75
CA ARG A 14 31.33 -38.83 -26.61
C ARG A 14 32.53 -39.06 -27.54
N GLY A 15 32.94 -38.07 -28.34
CA GLY A 15 34.04 -38.16 -29.29
C GLY A 15 33.75 -39.05 -30.50
N ILE A 16 32.50 -39.46 -30.71
CA ILE A 16 32.08 -40.33 -31.81
C ILE A 16 31.89 -39.52 -33.09
N LEU A 17 31.41 -38.28 -32.96
CA LEU A 17 31.22 -37.37 -34.09
C LEU A 17 32.31 -36.29 -34.05
N LYS A 18 33.29 -36.40 -34.94
CA LYS A 18 34.54 -35.60 -34.94
C LYS A 18 34.41 -34.18 -35.51
N HIS A 19 33.21 -33.73 -35.91
CA HIS A 19 33.05 -32.50 -36.69
C HIS A 19 31.88 -31.63 -36.19
N LEU A 20 31.91 -31.27 -34.92
CA LEU A 20 31.16 -30.09 -34.48
C LEU A 20 32.18 -29.14 -33.87
N GLU A 21 32.67 -28.21 -34.68
CA GLU A 21 33.53 -27.11 -34.21
C GLU A 21 32.77 -26.34 -33.10
N PRO A 22 33.45 -25.98 -32.01
CA PRO A 22 32.82 -25.28 -30.89
C PRO A 22 32.38 -23.89 -31.34
N GLU A 23 31.09 -23.61 -31.20
CA GLU A 23 30.49 -22.28 -31.41
C GLU A 23 31.20 -21.25 -30.52
N PRO A 24 31.39 -20.01 -31.03
CA PRO A 24 32.20 -18.98 -30.38
C PRO A 24 31.65 -18.65 -28.98
N GLU A 25 32.57 -18.58 -28.01
CA GLU A 25 32.29 -18.18 -26.63
C GLU A 25 31.69 -16.76 -26.64
N GLU A 26 30.38 -16.67 -26.42
CA GLU A 26 29.67 -15.39 -26.31
C GLU A 26 30.26 -14.61 -25.13
N GLU A 27 30.90 -13.48 -25.40
CA GLU A 27 31.41 -12.57 -24.38
C GLU A 27 30.25 -12.06 -23.52
N ILE A 28 30.28 -12.40 -22.23
CA ILE A 28 29.29 -11.96 -21.25
C ILE A 28 29.56 -10.47 -20.98
N ILE A 29 28.83 -9.61 -21.69
CA ILE A 29 28.75 -8.19 -21.37
C ILE A 29 28.00 -8.10 -20.04
N ALA A 30 28.73 -7.88 -18.95
CA ALA A 30 28.11 -7.40 -17.73
C ALA A 30 27.62 -5.99 -18.04
N GLU A 31 26.33 -5.87 -18.35
CA GLU A 31 25.61 -4.61 -18.27
C GLU A 31 25.86 -4.03 -16.89
N ASP A 32 26.64 -2.96 -16.88
CA ASP A 32 26.89 -2.09 -15.77
C ASP A 32 25.58 -1.39 -15.39
N TYR A 33 24.78 -2.09 -14.59
CA TYR A 33 23.59 -1.55 -13.92
C TYR A 33 23.92 -0.54 -12.81
N ASP A 34 24.98 0.24 -12.98
CA ASP A 34 25.23 1.40 -12.15
C ASP A 34 24.40 2.54 -12.75
N ASP A 35 23.07 2.47 -12.53
CA ASP A 35 22.13 3.59 -12.72
C ASP A 35 22.47 4.68 -11.69
N ASP A 36 23.66 5.24 -11.80
CA ASP A 36 24.17 6.27 -10.92
C ASP A 36 23.32 7.52 -11.19
N PRO A 37 22.46 7.95 -10.24
CA PRO A 37 21.51 9.01 -10.51
C PRO A 37 22.21 10.35 -10.74
N VAL A 38 23.50 10.45 -10.38
CA VAL A 38 24.31 11.65 -10.48
C VAL A 38 25.13 11.60 -11.77
N ASP A 39 24.86 12.51 -12.69
CA ASP A 39 25.61 12.64 -13.94
C ASP A 39 26.83 13.53 -13.71
N TYR A 40 27.92 12.91 -13.25
CA TYR A 40 29.19 13.59 -12.99
C TYR A 40 29.82 14.18 -14.25
N GLU A 41 29.65 13.52 -15.40
CA GLU A 41 30.21 13.98 -16.67
C GLU A 41 29.51 15.27 -17.14
N ALA A 42 28.18 15.31 -17.12
CA ALA A 42 27.45 16.54 -17.45
C ALA A 42 27.70 17.64 -16.42
N THR A 43 27.84 17.29 -15.14
CA THR A 43 28.19 18.24 -14.07
C THR A 43 29.51 18.97 -14.39
N ARG A 44 30.53 18.24 -14.87
CA ARG A 44 31.83 18.81 -15.21
C ARG A 44 31.78 19.72 -16.45
N LEU A 45 30.93 19.41 -17.41
CA LEU A 45 30.81 20.15 -18.67
C LEU A 45 30.03 21.47 -18.52
N GLU A 46 29.06 21.53 -17.61
CA GLU A 46 28.17 22.71 -17.47
C GLU A 46 28.79 23.89 -16.71
N GLY A 47 29.97 23.71 -16.09
CA GLY A 47 30.62 24.79 -15.34
C GLY A 47 29.80 25.24 -14.12
N LEU A 48 29.15 24.29 -13.44
CA LEU A 48 28.33 24.55 -12.26
C LEU A 48 29.17 25.13 -11.10
N PRO A 49 28.57 25.92 -10.18
CA PRO A 49 29.29 26.42 -9.02
C PRO A 49 29.82 25.27 -8.14
N PRO A 50 30.80 25.53 -7.26
CA PRO A 50 31.38 24.50 -6.40
C PRO A 50 30.32 23.69 -5.65
N SER A 51 30.51 22.37 -5.64
CA SER A 51 29.64 21.40 -4.94
C SER A 51 28.22 21.28 -5.49
N TRP A 52 27.91 21.87 -6.65
CA TRP A 52 26.66 21.60 -7.37
C TRP A 52 26.82 20.46 -8.37
N TYR A 53 25.86 19.55 -8.36
CA TYR A 53 25.82 18.36 -9.20
C TYR A 53 24.51 18.29 -9.96
N LYS A 54 24.56 17.82 -11.19
CA LYS A 54 23.40 17.47 -12.00
C LYS A 54 23.00 16.04 -11.69
N VAL A 55 21.75 15.86 -11.31
CA VAL A 55 21.19 14.59 -10.84
C VAL A 55 19.89 14.33 -11.61
N PHE A 56 19.70 13.13 -12.11
CA PHE A 56 18.45 12.73 -12.76
C PHE A 56 17.48 12.14 -11.75
N ASP A 57 16.25 12.65 -11.71
CA ASP A 57 15.20 12.08 -10.87
C ASP A 57 14.68 10.78 -11.51
N PRO A 58 14.80 9.61 -10.85
CA PRO A 58 14.32 8.34 -11.41
C PRO A 58 12.81 8.32 -11.70
N SER A 59 12.02 9.17 -11.05
CA SER A 59 10.58 9.19 -11.23
C SER A 59 10.13 9.79 -12.56
N CYS A 60 10.94 10.69 -13.14
CA CYS A 60 10.57 11.42 -14.36
C CYS A 60 11.70 11.56 -15.39
N GLY A 61 12.93 11.14 -15.06
CA GLY A 61 14.11 11.31 -15.91
C GLY A 61 14.53 12.76 -16.12
N LEU A 62 13.94 13.72 -15.39
CA LEU A 62 14.26 15.13 -15.51
C LEU A 62 15.50 15.45 -14.67
N PRO A 63 16.49 16.19 -15.22
CA PRO A 63 17.63 16.63 -14.44
C PRO A 63 17.22 17.71 -13.43
N TYR A 64 17.77 17.62 -12.24
CA TYR A 64 17.76 18.64 -11.21
C TYR A 64 19.18 18.86 -10.70
N TYR A 65 19.38 19.95 -9.98
CA TYR A 65 20.68 20.36 -9.47
C TYR A 65 20.66 20.29 -7.94
N TRP A 66 21.65 19.62 -7.39
CA TRP A 66 21.81 19.46 -5.94
C TRP A 66 23.17 19.94 -5.50
N ASN A 67 23.18 20.76 -4.45
CA ASN A 67 24.40 21.19 -3.78
C ASN A 67 24.73 20.24 -2.62
N ALA A 68 25.86 19.53 -2.71
CA ALA A 68 26.26 18.52 -1.73
C ALA A 68 26.64 19.09 -0.35
N ASP A 69 27.10 20.34 -0.28
CA ASP A 69 27.52 20.96 0.98
C ASP A 69 26.35 21.55 1.77
N THR A 70 25.38 22.14 1.06
CA THR A 70 24.26 22.87 1.67
C THR A 70 22.95 22.07 1.66
N ASP A 71 22.90 20.96 0.92
CA ASP A 71 21.70 20.17 0.61
C ASP A 71 20.55 21.01 0.02
N LEU A 72 20.93 22.06 -0.70
CA LEU A 72 20.01 22.85 -1.48
C LEU A 72 19.76 22.17 -2.83
N VAL A 73 18.52 22.27 -3.30
CA VAL A 73 18.05 21.64 -4.53
C VAL A 73 17.39 22.71 -5.41
N SER A 74 17.68 22.67 -6.71
CA SER A 74 17.09 23.54 -7.72
C SER A 74 16.73 22.71 -8.95
N TRP A 75 15.54 22.95 -9.53
CA TRP A 75 15.13 22.29 -10.79
C TRP A 75 15.76 22.93 -12.03
N LEU A 76 16.31 24.13 -11.89
CA LEU A 76 17.03 24.84 -12.95
C LEU A 76 18.51 24.96 -12.56
N SER A 77 19.37 25.15 -13.57
CA SER A 77 20.78 25.37 -13.34
C SER A 77 20.96 26.57 -12.38
N PRO A 78 21.87 26.51 -11.40
CA PRO A 78 22.12 27.62 -10.47
C PRO A 78 22.54 28.93 -11.16
N HIS A 79 22.98 28.87 -12.42
CA HIS A 79 23.29 30.04 -13.23
C HIS A 79 22.05 30.70 -13.85
N ASP A 80 20.90 30.02 -13.85
CA ASP A 80 19.66 30.54 -14.41
C ASP A 80 19.05 31.57 -13.45
N PRO A 81 18.66 32.78 -13.91
CA PRO A 81 18.07 33.81 -13.08
C PRO A 81 16.74 33.40 -12.42
N ASN A 82 16.04 32.42 -13.01
CA ASN A 82 14.78 31.90 -12.49
C ASN A 82 14.98 30.69 -11.55
N SER A 83 16.23 30.33 -11.23
CA SER A 83 16.51 29.20 -10.35
C SER A 83 16.03 29.48 -8.92
N VAL A 84 15.05 28.68 -8.48
CA VAL A 84 14.53 28.72 -7.12
C VAL A 84 15.22 27.64 -6.29
N VAL A 85 16.26 28.07 -5.57
CA VAL A 85 17.03 27.20 -4.69
C VAL A 85 16.22 26.94 -3.42
N THR A 86 15.80 25.69 -3.22
CA THR A 86 14.97 25.27 -2.08
C THR A 86 15.69 24.22 -1.24
N LYS A 87 15.30 24.03 0.03
CA LYS A 87 15.83 22.91 0.83
C LYS A 87 15.38 21.58 0.24
N SER A 88 16.25 20.57 0.30
CA SER A 88 15.88 19.22 -0.12
C SER A 88 14.63 18.71 0.61
N ALA A 89 13.73 18.04 -0.12
CA ALA A 89 12.48 17.51 0.43
C ALA A 89 12.73 16.53 1.60
N LYS A 90 13.90 15.86 1.62
CA LYS A 90 14.35 14.99 2.70
C LYS A 90 14.55 15.75 4.01
N LYS A 91 15.19 16.93 3.99
CA LYS A 91 15.39 17.78 5.18
C LYS A 91 14.11 18.46 5.66
N LEU A 92 13.18 18.80 4.77
CA LEU A 92 11.88 19.34 5.17
C LEU A 92 11.05 18.30 5.93
N ARG A 93 11.13 17.02 5.57
CA ARG A 93 10.44 15.95 6.29
C ARG A 93 10.99 15.74 7.71
N SER A 94 12.31 15.84 7.92
CA SER A 94 12.90 15.70 9.26
C SER A 94 12.59 16.88 10.16
N SER A 95 12.77 18.11 9.65
CA SER A 95 12.48 19.32 10.44
C SER A 95 11.01 19.45 10.84
N ASN A 96 10.09 19.00 9.99
CA ASN A 96 8.67 18.93 10.37
C ASN A 96 8.40 17.85 11.43
N ALA A 97 9.11 16.72 11.40
CA ALA A 97 8.96 15.68 12.43
C ALA A 97 9.46 16.16 13.80
N ASP A 98 10.58 16.89 13.86
CA ASP A 98 11.11 17.44 15.11
C ASP A 98 10.19 18.51 15.73
N ALA A 99 9.48 19.27 14.88
CA ALA A 99 8.51 20.26 15.34
C ALA A 99 7.26 19.60 15.97
N GLU A 100 6.82 18.46 15.44
CA GLU A 100 5.64 17.74 15.92
C GLU A 100 5.92 17.01 17.25
N GLU A 101 7.11 16.42 17.44
CA GLU A 101 7.48 15.75 18.71
C GLU A 101 7.45 16.73 19.91
N LYS A 102 7.77 18.00 19.67
CA LYS A 102 7.79 19.02 20.72
C LYS A 102 6.40 19.47 21.17
N LEU A 103 5.37 19.31 20.33
CA LEU A 103 3.99 19.66 20.67
C LEU A 103 3.31 18.54 21.45
N ASP A 104 3.60 17.28 21.14
CA ASP A 104 2.97 16.11 21.77
C ASP A 104 3.26 16.02 23.28
N ARG A 105 4.49 16.35 23.71
CA ARG A 105 4.88 16.31 25.13
C ARG A 105 4.12 17.29 26.04
N SER A 106 3.38 18.24 25.48
CA SER A 106 2.60 19.20 26.28
C SER A 106 1.18 18.73 26.62
N HIS A 107 0.66 17.68 25.96
CA HIS A 107 -0.76 17.29 26.10
C HIS A 107 -1.04 16.15 27.10
N ASP A 108 -0.04 15.41 27.58
CA ASP A 108 -0.26 14.19 28.40
C ASP A 108 -0.41 14.44 29.93
N LYS A 109 -0.65 15.69 30.38
CA LYS A 109 -0.71 15.99 31.83
C LYS A 109 -2.07 16.42 32.40
N SER A 110 -3.16 16.28 31.66
CA SER A 110 -4.48 16.62 32.21
C SER A 110 -5.59 15.65 31.81
N ASP A 111 -5.48 14.37 32.16
CA ASP A 111 -6.67 13.58 32.48
C ASP A 111 -6.33 12.28 33.24
N ARG A 112 -6.14 12.38 34.56
CA ARG A 112 -6.13 11.21 35.46
C ARG A 112 -7.20 11.41 36.54
N GLY A 113 -8.46 11.53 36.10
CA GLY A 113 -9.65 11.58 36.94
C GLY A 113 -10.29 10.20 37.11
N HIS A 114 -10.05 9.63 38.27
CA HIS A 114 -10.59 8.40 38.85
C HIS A 114 -12.14 8.27 38.82
N ASP A 115 -12.68 7.17 38.27
CA ASP A 115 -13.96 6.60 38.72
C ASP A 115 -13.94 5.06 38.54
N LYS A 116 -13.83 4.34 39.67
CA LYS A 116 -13.97 2.89 39.74
C LYS A 116 -15.25 2.59 40.51
N SER A 117 -16.36 2.41 39.81
CA SER A 117 -17.60 1.95 40.43
C SER A 117 -17.58 0.43 40.64
N ASP A 118 -17.49 0.06 41.91
CA ASP A 118 -17.75 -1.24 42.52
C ASP A 118 -19.11 -1.82 42.07
N ARG A 119 -19.09 -3.00 41.44
CA ARG A 119 -20.28 -3.83 41.24
C ARG A 119 -20.04 -5.18 41.92
N SER A 120 -20.36 -5.22 43.21
CA SER A 120 -20.59 -6.40 44.03
C SER A 120 -21.40 -7.48 43.29
N HIS A 121 -20.84 -8.69 43.24
CA HIS A 121 -21.48 -9.88 42.70
C HIS A 121 -21.83 -10.78 43.89
N GLU A 122 -23.13 -10.89 44.22
CA GLU A 122 -23.61 -11.80 45.26
C GLU A 122 -23.23 -13.25 44.93
N LYS A 123 -22.59 -13.91 45.88
CA LYS A 123 -22.26 -15.35 45.83
C LYS A 123 -23.39 -16.10 46.53
N LEU A 124 -24.11 -16.91 45.77
CA LEU A 124 -25.08 -17.86 46.32
C LEU A 124 -24.35 -19.06 46.91
N ASP A 125 -24.62 -19.29 48.18
CA ASP A 125 -24.25 -20.45 48.98
C ASP A 125 -24.98 -21.69 48.45
N ARG A 126 -24.23 -22.63 47.85
CA ARG A 126 -24.73 -23.97 47.53
C ARG A 126 -23.65 -24.99 47.87
N GLY A 127 -23.79 -25.56 49.06
CA GLY A 127 -23.06 -26.73 49.49
C GLY A 127 -23.26 -27.90 48.53
N HIS A 128 -22.15 -28.53 48.16
CA HIS A 128 -22.15 -29.90 47.67
C HIS A 128 -21.04 -30.65 48.42
N ASP A 129 -21.47 -31.26 49.52
CA ASP A 129 -20.83 -32.41 50.14
C ASP A 129 -20.67 -33.52 49.10
N LYS A 130 -19.43 -33.99 48.88
CA LYS A 130 -19.12 -35.42 48.69
C LYS A 130 -17.63 -35.72 48.43
N SER A 131 -17.16 -36.63 49.26
CA SER A 131 -16.10 -37.65 49.05
C SER A 131 -14.65 -37.18 48.91
N ASP A 132 -14.05 -37.01 50.08
CA ASP A 132 -12.80 -37.63 50.53
C ASP A 132 -12.37 -38.87 49.70
N ARG A 133 -11.46 -38.66 48.73
CA ARG A 133 -10.51 -39.64 48.14
C ARG A 133 -9.72 -38.97 47.00
N GLY A 134 -8.48 -38.58 47.28
CA GLY A 134 -7.49 -38.22 46.24
C GLY A 134 -7.00 -36.77 46.23
N HIS A 135 -6.81 -36.15 47.40
CA HIS A 135 -6.37 -34.77 47.54
C HIS A 135 -4.84 -34.59 47.53
N ASP A 136 -4.16 -35.16 46.53
CA ASP A 136 -2.73 -34.84 46.29
C ASP A 136 -2.47 -34.42 44.83
N LYS A 137 -3.39 -34.70 43.90
CA LYS A 137 -3.27 -34.26 42.49
C LYS A 137 -3.96 -32.94 42.20
N SER A 138 -4.98 -32.55 42.98
CA SER A 138 -5.75 -31.33 42.73
C SER A 138 -5.00 -30.04 42.98
N ASP A 139 -4.01 -30.02 43.88
CA ASP A 139 -3.29 -28.78 44.18
C ASP A 139 -2.32 -28.41 43.06
N ARG A 140 -1.62 -29.41 42.48
CA ARG A 140 -0.80 -29.19 41.28
C ARG A 140 -1.64 -28.75 40.08
N ASP A 141 -2.81 -29.34 39.87
CA ASP A 141 -3.68 -28.95 38.75
C ASP A 141 -4.32 -27.57 38.97
N ARG A 142 -4.65 -27.19 40.22
CA ARG A 142 -5.13 -25.83 40.53
C ARG A 142 -4.07 -24.77 40.27
N GLU A 143 -2.85 -24.96 40.77
CA GLU A 143 -1.77 -23.99 40.57
C GLU A 143 -1.45 -23.81 39.07
N ARG A 144 -1.43 -24.92 38.32
CA ARG A 144 -1.28 -24.90 36.86
C ARG A 144 -2.44 -24.22 36.14
N GLY A 145 -3.65 -24.30 36.70
CA GLY A 145 -4.82 -23.58 36.23
C GLY A 145 -4.68 -22.06 36.39
N TYR A 146 -4.19 -21.60 37.56
CA TYR A 146 -3.93 -20.18 37.82
C TYR A 146 -2.85 -19.61 36.90
N ASP A 147 -1.73 -20.31 36.70
CA ASP A 147 -0.67 -19.91 35.77
C ASP A 147 -1.20 -19.80 34.33
N LYS A 148 -2.04 -20.74 33.90
CA LYS A 148 -2.63 -20.70 32.55
C LYS A 148 -3.56 -19.50 32.37
N VAL A 149 -4.47 -19.22 33.30
CA VAL A 149 -5.41 -18.10 33.17
C VAL A 149 -4.70 -16.75 33.27
N ASP A 150 -3.65 -16.63 34.08
CA ASP A 150 -2.88 -15.39 34.15
C ASP A 150 -2.10 -15.14 32.87
N ARG A 151 -1.51 -16.20 32.30
CA ARG A 151 -0.83 -16.15 31.00
C ARG A 151 -1.77 -15.85 29.84
N GLU A 152 -3.01 -16.35 29.86
CA GLU A 152 -4.04 -15.98 28.88
C GLU A 152 -4.43 -14.51 29.03
N ARG A 153 -4.56 -14.02 30.26
CA ARG A 153 -4.88 -12.62 30.56
C ARG A 153 -3.74 -11.66 30.18
N GLU A 154 -2.49 -12.10 30.28
CA GLU A 154 -1.33 -11.35 29.80
C GLU A 154 -1.34 -11.24 28.27
N ARG A 155 -1.58 -12.35 27.57
CA ARG A 155 -1.71 -12.37 26.10
C ARG A 155 -2.85 -11.49 25.58
N ASP A 156 -3.98 -11.46 26.28
CA ASP A 156 -5.10 -10.60 25.88
C ASP A 156 -4.76 -9.11 26.08
N ARG A 157 -4.06 -8.76 27.17
CA ARG A 157 -3.54 -7.39 27.37
C ARG A 157 -2.50 -7.00 26.32
N GLU A 158 -1.64 -7.93 25.91
CA GLU A 158 -0.66 -7.71 24.83
C GLU A 158 -1.36 -7.45 23.49
N ARG A 159 -2.36 -8.28 23.13
CA ARG A 159 -3.17 -8.07 21.92
C ARG A 159 -3.91 -6.75 21.92
N ASP A 160 -4.47 -6.33 23.05
CA ASP A 160 -5.17 -5.05 23.15
C ASP A 160 -4.19 -3.88 23.04
N ARG A 161 -2.96 -4.03 23.55
CA ARG A 161 -1.90 -3.04 23.38
C ARG A 161 -1.46 -2.93 21.91
N ASP A 162 -1.24 -4.05 21.22
CA ASP A 162 -0.91 -4.05 19.78
C ASP A 162 -2.01 -3.42 18.93
N ARG A 163 -3.28 -3.78 19.17
CA ARG A 163 -4.42 -3.15 18.49
C ARG A 163 -4.52 -1.65 18.76
N GLY A 164 -4.10 -1.21 19.95
CA GLY A 164 -4.06 0.21 20.31
C GLY A 164 -3.04 0.99 19.47
N TYR A 165 -1.83 0.44 19.30
CA TYR A 165 -0.79 1.03 18.46
C TYR A 165 -1.20 1.10 16.98
N ASP A 166 -1.76 0.02 16.42
CA ASP A 166 -2.25 0.01 15.04
C ASP A 166 -3.36 1.04 14.79
N LYS A 167 -4.23 1.26 15.78
CA LYS A 167 -5.32 2.23 15.65
C LYS A 167 -4.82 3.67 15.71
N ALA A 168 -3.87 3.97 16.59
CA ALA A 168 -3.26 5.29 16.69
C ALA A 168 -2.50 5.66 15.41
N ASP A 169 -1.65 4.75 14.90
CA ASP A 169 -0.91 4.95 13.66
C ASP A 169 -1.86 5.15 12.46
N ARG A 170 -2.97 4.41 12.43
CA ARG A 170 -3.96 4.53 11.36
C ARG A 170 -4.72 5.85 11.38
N GLU A 171 -5.06 6.40 12.55
CA GLU A 171 -5.72 7.71 12.62
C GLU A 171 -4.72 8.85 12.38
N GLU A 172 -3.51 8.78 12.95
CA GLU A 172 -2.45 9.75 12.70
C GLU A 172 -2.08 9.81 11.20
N GLY A 173 -1.97 8.65 10.55
CA GLY A 173 -1.70 8.56 9.11
C GLY A 173 -2.80 9.18 8.24
N LYS A 174 -4.08 9.07 8.65
CA LYS A 174 -5.20 9.73 7.95
C LYS A 174 -5.18 11.24 8.16
N GLU A 175 -4.92 11.69 9.39
CA GLU A 175 -4.85 13.11 9.73
C GLU A 175 -3.71 13.78 8.98
N ARG A 176 -2.50 13.20 9.01
CA ARG A 176 -1.33 13.71 8.26
C ARG A 176 -1.59 13.76 6.76
N ARG A 177 -2.31 12.78 6.21
CA ARG A 177 -2.71 12.78 4.80
C ARG A 177 -3.74 13.87 4.48
N HIS A 178 -4.68 14.13 5.39
CA HIS A 178 -5.67 15.19 5.24
C HIS A 178 -5.02 16.57 5.30
N HIS A 179 -4.16 16.81 6.31
CA HIS A 179 -3.45 18.08 6.49
C HIS A 179 -2.56 18.41 5.29
N ARG A 180 -1.77 17.44 4.81
CA ARG A 180 -0.96 17.63 3.59
C ARG A 180 -1.81 17.98 2.38
N ARG A 181 -3.00 17.38 2.25
CA ARG A 181 -3.89 17.61 1.11
C ARG A 181 -4.57 18.98 1.13
N GLU A 182 -4.71 19.58 2.30
CA GLU A 182 -5.38 20.87 2.50
C GLU A 182 -4.39 22.03 2.35
N GLU A 183 -3.18 21.92 2.92
CA GLU A 183 -2.11 22.92 2.79
C GLU A 183 -1.55 23.03 1.35
N LEU A 184 -1.46 21.92 0.60
CA LEU A 184 -0.95 21.94 -0.78
C LEU A 184 -2.00 22.25 -1.85
N ALA A 185 -3.27 22.43 -1.51
CA ALA A 185 -4.29 22.75 -2.51
C ALA A 185 -4.36 24.29 -2.68
N PRO A 186 -3.91 24.87 -3.81
CA PRO A 186 -3.93 26.33 -3.98
C PRO A 186 -5.33 26.94 -4.10
N TYR A 187 -6.40 26.15 -3.95
CA TYR A 187 -7.78 26.61 -3.99
C TYR A 187 -8.66 25.91 -2.93
N PRO A 188 -9.54 26.66 -2.24
CA PRO A 188 -10.41 26.11 -1.21
C PRO A 188 -11.45 25.16 -1.82
N LYS A 189 -11.41 23.89 -1.39
CA LYS A 189 -12.43 22.90 -1.73
C LYS A 189 -13.70 23.22 -0.97
N SER A 190 -14.54 24.09 -1.52
CA SER A 190 -15.91 24.21 -1.05
C SER A 190 -16.62 22.86 -1.23
N LYS A 191 -17.13 22.28 -0.15
CA LYS A 191 -17.83 20.98 -0.12
C LYS A 191 -19.16 20.96 -0.92
N LYS A 192 -19.38 21.92 -1.82
CA LYS A 192 -20.57 22.07 -2.65
C LYS A 192 -20.26 21.88 -4.14
N ALA A 193 -19.33 20.96 -4.46
CA ALA A 193 -18.77 20.80 -5.81
C ALA A 193 -19.49 19.77 -6.71
N VAL A 194 -20.61 19.18 -6.27
CA VAL A 194 -21.34 18.23 -7.15
C VAL A 194 -22.04 18.94 -8.30
N SER A 195 -22.49 20.19 -8.12
CA SER A 195 -23.37 20.86 -9.09
C SER A 195 -22.67 21.78 -10.10
N ARG A 196 -21.39 22.14 -9.92
CA ARG A 196 -20.64 22.98 -10.88
C ARG A 196 -19.67 22.19 -11.77
N LYS A 197 -19.68 20.86 -11.63
CA LYS A 197 -18.68 19.98 -12.26
C LYS A 197 -18.74 19.99 -13.78
N ASP A 198 -19.87 20.39 -14.39
CA ASP A 198 -20.03 20.41 -15.85
C ASP A 198 -19.46 21.68 -16.52
N GLU A 199 -19.34 22.80 -15.79
CA GLU A 199 -18.91 24.10 -16.37
C GLU A 199 -17.48 24.51 -15.99
N GLU A 200 -16.91 23.87 -14.97
CA GLU A 200 -15.52 24.08 -14.52
C GLU A 200 -14.68 22.82 -14.76
N LEU A 201 -14.83 22.22 -15.95
CA LEU A 201 -13.91 21.19 -16.42
C LEU A 201 -12.59 21.82 -16.86
N ASP A 202 -11.50 21.19 -16.48
CA ASP A 202 -10.15 21.60 -16.86
C ASP A 202 -10.05 21.65 -18.40
N PRO A 203 -9.65 22.80 -18.99
CA PRO A 203 -9.48 22.94 -20.43
C PRO A 203 -8.35 22.07 -21.01
N MET A 204 -7.58 21.36 -20.18
CA MET A 204 -6.59 20.37 -20.60
C MET A 204 -7.04 18.93 -20.34
N ASP A 205 -8.18 18.72 -19.68
CA ASP A 205 -8.69 17.37 -19.47
C ASP A 205 -9.31 16.87 -20.80
N PRO A 206 -8.85 15.73 -21.35
CA PRO A 206 -9.40 15.15 -22.58
C PRO A 206 -10.90 14.94 -22.50
N SER A 207 -11.42 14.69 -21.29
CA SER A 207 -12.87 14.61 -21.10
C SER A 207 -13.52 15.94 -21.50
N SER A 208 -12.98 17.10 -21.12
CA SER A 208 -13.52 18.44 -21.43
C SER A 208 -13.99 18.60 -22.88
N TYR A 209 -13.21 18.16 -23.86
CA TYR A 209 -13.57 18.26 -25.28
C TYR A 209 -13.96 16.95 -25.96
N SER A 210 -13.75 15.80 -25.33
CA SER A 210 -14.01 14.50 -25.95
C SER A 210 -15.26 13.83 -25.39
N ASP A 211 -15.86 12.94 -26.18
CA ASP A 211 -16.88 11.98 -25.73
C ASP A 211 -16.30 10.87 -24.84
N ALA A 212 -15.18 11.17 -24.16
CA ALA A 212 -14.59 10.27 -23.20
C ALA A 212 -15.63 10.07 -22.08
N PRO A 213 -15.98 8.81 -21.73
CA PRO A 213 -17.03 8.51 -20.79
C PRO A 213 -16.76 9.21 -19.46
N ARG A 214 -17.57 10.23 -19.16
CA ARG A 214 -17.50 10.98 -17.92
C ARG A 214 -18.21 10.20 -16.83
N GLY A 215 -17.50 9.93 -15.74
CA GLY A 215 -18.11 9.30 -14.58
C GLY A 215 -17.12 8.83 -13.52
N THR A 216 -17.67 8.31 -12.42
CA THR A 216 -16.88 7.63 -11.39
C THR A 216 -16.35 6.30 -11.94
N TRP A 217 -15.33 5.69 -11.33
CA TRP A 217 -14.80 4.39 -11.80
C TRP A 217 -15.84 3.27 -11.98
N SER A 218 -17.04 3.43 -11.43
CA SER A 218 -18.17 2.54 -11.62
C SER A 218 -18.99 2.80 -12.89
N THR A 219 -18.79 3.91 -13.61
CA THR A 219 -19.52 4.20 -14.85
C THR A 219 -18.92 3.38 -15.98
N GLY A 220 -19.66 2.39 -16.44
CA GLY A 220 -19.22 1.40 -17.43
C GLY A 220 -18.91 0.03 -16.85
N LEU A 221 -18.84 -0.12 -15.53
CA LEU A 221 -18.77 -1.45 -14.92
C LEU A 221 -20.17 -2.08 -14.88
N PRO A 222 -20.34 -3.31 -15.38
CA PRO A 222 -21.60 -4.03 -15.29
C PRO A 222 -22.05 -4.10 -13.82
N LYS A 223 -23.32 -3.80 -13.57
CA LYS A 223 -23.88 -3.76 -12.21
C LYS A 223 -23.62 -5.10 -11.53
N ARG A 224 -23.40 -5.11 -10.20
CA ARG A 224 -22.94 -6.26 -9.36
C ARG A 224 -23.49 -7.67 -9.68
N ASN A 225 -24.62 -7.77 -10.39
CA ASN A 225 -25.25 -9.03 -10.77
C ASN A 225 -24.87 -9.53 -12.18
N GLU A 226 -24.39 -8.66 -13.08
CA GLU A 226 -23.93 -9.04 -14.43
C GLU A 226 -22.52 -9.64 -14.40
N ALA A 227 -21.62 -9.19 -13.51
CA ALA A 227 -20.28 -9.78 -13.43
C ALA A 227 -20.28 -11.25 -12.95
N LYS A 228 -21.34 -11.70 -12.27
CA LYS A 228 -21.47 -13.09 -11.80
C LYS A 228 -21.87 -14.06 -12.91
N THR A 229 -22.56 -13.57 -13.94
CA THR A 229 -22.47 -14.22 -15.25
C THR A 229 -21.10 -13.81 -15.76
N GLY A 230 -20.04 -14.61 -15.56
CA GLY A 230 -18.66 -14.23 -15.86
C GLY A 230 -18.35 -13.99 -17.35
N ALA A 231 -19.32 -13.54 -18.11
CA ALA A 231 -19.28 -13.09 -19.48
C ALA A 231 -18.76 -11.65 -19.48
N ASP A 232 -17.62 -11.48 -20.14
CA ASP A 232 -17.20 -10.19 -20.65
C ASP A 232 -18.30 -9.70 -21.62
N THR A 233 -19.03 -8.65 -21.25
CA THR A 233 -20.07 -8.07 -22.11
C THR A 233 -19.49 -7.46 -23.39
N THR A 234 -18.16 -7.36 -23.51
CA THR A 234 -17.49 -6.89 -24.72
C THR A 234 -17.18 -8.01 -25.73
N ALA A 235 -17.30 -9.29 -25.35
CA ALA A 235 -17.03 -10.41 -26.25
C ALA A 235 -18.21 -10.66 -27.20
N ALA A 236 -18.12 -10.12 -28.42
CA ALA A 236 -19.08 -10.38 -29.49
C ALA A 236 -18.94 -11.82 -30.05
N GLY A 237 -20.07 -12.48 -30.29
CA GLY A 237 -20.12 -13.75 -31.03
C GLY A 237 -20.62 -14.97 -30.23
N PRO A 238 -20.48 -16.18 -30.81
CA PRO A 238 -21.08 -17.42 -30.28
C PRO A 238 -20.58 -17.81 -28.88
N LEU A 239 -19.46 -17.25 -28.44
CA LEU A 239 -18.86 -17.52 -27.13
C LEU A 239 -19.76 -17.08 -25.96
N PHE A 240 -20.59 -16.04 -26.17
CA PHE A 240 -21.59 -15.60 -25.20
C PHE A 240 -22.67 -16.67 -24.96
N GLN A 241 -22.98 -17.52 -25.95
CA GLN A 241 -24.06 -18.52 -25.87
C GLN A 241 -23.65 -19.83 -25.18
N GLN A 242 -22.35 -20.13 -25.06
CA GLN A 242 -21.87 -21.42 -24.55
C GLN A 242 -21.74 -21.51 -23.02
N ARG A 243 -22.35 -20.59 -22.26
CA ARG A 243 -22.22 -20.57 -20.80
C ARG A 243 -23.53 -20.97 -20.10
N PRO A 244 -23.50 -21.98 -19.21
CA PRO A 244 -24.71 -22.49 -18.56
C PRO A 244 -25.43 -21.41 -17.76
N TYR A 245 -26.76 -21.38 -17.86
CA TYR A 245 -27.59 -20.50 -17.04
C TYR A 245 -27.34 -20.73 -15.54
N PRO A 246 -27.35 -19.67 -14.71
CA PRO A 246 -27.24 -19.81 -13.27
C PRO A 246 -28.36 -20.71 -12.73
N SER A 247 -28.02 -21.57 -11.77
CA SER A 247 -28.99 -22.49 -11.19
C SER A 247 -30.15 -21.71 -10.53
N PRO A 248 -31.39 -22.25 -10.52
CA PRO A 248 -32.55 -21.55 -9.98
C PRO A 248 -32.33 -21.01 -8.54
N GLY A 249 -31.61 -21.76 -7.70
CA GLY A 249 -31.25 -21.33 -6.35
C GLY A 249 -30.30 -20.12 -6.31
N ALA A 250 -29.40 -19.99 -7.28
CA ALA A 250 -28.52 -18.82 -7.40
C ALA A 250 -29.31 -17.57 -7.80
N VAL A 251 -30.28 -17.72 -8.72
CA VAL A 251 -31.19 -16.63 -9.12
C VAL A 251 -32.05 -16.16 -7.95
N LEU A 252 -32.62 -17.09 -7.17
CA LEU A 252 -33.39 -16.76 -5.98
C LEU A 252 -32.55 -16.02 -4.93
N ARG A 253 -31.30 -16.46 -4.71
CA ARG A 253 -30.38 -15.79 -3.79
C ARG A 253 -30.04 -14.37 -4.25
N ALA A 254 -29.75 -14.19 -5.54
CA ALA A 254 -29.48 -12.87 -6.11
C ALA A 254 -30.69 -11.92 -5.98
N ASN A 255 -31.91 -12.41 -6.23
CA ASN A 255 -33.13 -11.62 -6.06
C ASN A 255 -33.39 -11.28 -4.58
N ALA A 256 -33.13 -12.21 -3.66
CA ALA A 256 -33.23 -11.97 -2.23
C ALA A 256 -32.16 -10.98 -1.71
N GLU A 257 -30.96 -10.98 -2.29
CA GLU A 257 -29.93 -9.98 -1.98
C GLU A 257 -30.35 -8.59 -2.50
N ALA A 258 -30.87 -8.51 -3.72
CA ALA A 258 -31.32 -7.25 -4.33
C ALA A 258 -32.53 -6.62 -3.62
N SER A 259 -33.45 -7.44 -3.10
CA SER A 259 -34.58 -6.94 -2.31
C SER A 259 -34.16 -6.43 -0.93
N ARG A 260 -33.14 -7.05 -0.30
CA ARG A 260 -32.57 -6.57 0.98
C ARG A 260 -31.93 -5.20 0.83
N THR A 261 -31.15 -4.98 -0.24
CA THR A 261 -30.51 -3.69 -0.48
C THR A 261 -31.53 -2.59 -0.71
N LYS A 262 -32.67 -2.87 -1.35
CA LYS A 262 -33.72 -1.88 -1.61
C LYS A 262 -34.50 -1.44 -0.36
N GLN A 263 -34.43 -2.19 0.75
CA GLN A 263 -35.07 -1.81 2.01
C GLN A 263 -34.16 -1.01 2.94
N GLN A 264 -32.87 -0.89 2.61
CA GLN A 264 -31.87 -0.18 3.41
C GLN A 264 -31.51 1.20 2.87
N ASP A 265 -32.02 1.56 1.68
CA ASP A 265 -32.07 2.93 1.16
C ASP A 265 -33.45 3.53 1.43
#